data_AF-A0A2N3EU56-F1
#
_entry.id   AF-A0A2N3EU56-F1
#
_cell.length_a   1.000
_cell.length_b   1.000
_cell.length_c   1.000
_cell.angle_alpha   90.00
_cell.angle_beta   90.00
_cell.angle_gamma   90.00
#
_symmetry.space_group_name_H-M   'P 1'
#
loop_
_entity.id
_entity.type
_entity.pdbx_description
1 polymer ?
#
loop_
_entity_poly.entity_id
_entity_poly.type
_entity_poly.pdbx_seq_one_letter_code
_entity_poly.pdbx_strand_id
1 'polypeptide(L)'
;MSGALDEAAMLAALHDIRLPGGAAGGAPADLAAAVALGAALAFGVAGLVRLLARRQQAAPPAPRLVDRLDALSGQEAAVRRVALLHLARAHLPDLYTDVQPTLYRRDSEPDLDALEAALRRHV
;
A
#
# COMPACT_ATOMS: atom_id res chain seq x y z
N MET A 1 -29.54 -26.12 60.38
CA MET A 1 -28.10 -26.17 60.05
C MET A 1 -27.83 -27.18 58.92
N SER A 2 -28.68 -27.22 57.88
CA SER A 2 -28.63 -28.30 56.86
C SER A 2 -28.14 -27.83 55.47
N GLY A 3 -27.97 -26.52 55.24
CA GLY A 3 -27.52 -25.99 53.94
C GLY A 3 -26.00 -25.98 53.73
N ALA A 4 -25.22 -25.87 54.81
CA ALA A 4 -23.75 -25.80 54.70
C ALA A 4 -23.10 -27.14 54.27
N LEU A 5 -23.75 -28.27 54.54
CA LEU A 5 -23.29 -29.59 54.06
C LEU A 5 -23.59 -29.79 52.57
N ASP A 6 -24.64 -29.16 52.05
CA ASP A 6 -25.08 -29.33 50.66
C ASP A 6 -24.24 -28.48 49.69
N GLU A 7 -23.91 -27.24 50.06
CA GLU A 7 -23.01 -26.38 49.28
C GLU A 7 -21.58 -26.96 49.20
N ALA A 8 -21.06 -27.47 50.33
CA ALA A 8 -19.75 -28.11 50.36
C ALA A 8 -19.72 -29.41 49.53
N ALA A 9 -20.79 -30.22 49.57
CA ALA A 9 -20.90 -31.42 48.75
C ALA A 9 -21.06 -31.11 47.26
N MET A 10 -21.82 -30.08 46.90
CA MET A 10 -21.97 -29.59 45.53
C MET A 10 -20.65 -29.08 44.97
N LEU A 11 -19.90 -28.28 45.73
CA LEU A 11 -18.59 -27.78 45.30
C LEU A 11 -17.56 -28.90 45.19
N ALA A 12 -17.59 -29.88 46.09
CA ALA A 12 -16.74 -31.07 46.00
C ALA A 12 -17.03 -31.87 44.72
N ALA A 13 -18.30 -32.09 44.39
CA ALA A 13 -18.71 -32.77 43.16
C ALA A 13 -18.31 -31.99 41.89
N LEU A 14 -18.36 -30.66 41.92
CA LEU A 14 -17.93 -29.82 40.80
C LEU A 14 -16.41 -29.86 40.58
N HIS A 15 -15.65 -29.87 41.68
CA HIS A 15 -14.18 -30.03 41.63
C HIS A 15 -13.73 -31.45 41.25
N ASP A 16 -14.61 -32.44 41.38
CA ASP A 16 -14.36 -33.83 41.00
C ASP A 16 -14.60 -34.10 39.52
N ILE A 17 -15.11 -33.12 38.75
CA ILE A 17 -15.14 -33.18 37.28
C ILE A 17 -13.72 -32.97 36.75
N ARG A 18 -12.89 -34.00 36.87
CA ARG A 18 -11.61 -34.07 36.18
C ARG A 18 -11.83 -34.71 34.82
N LEU A 19 -11.43 -34.01 33.78
CA LEU A 19 -11.28 -34.61 32.46
C LEU A 19 -10.23 -35.74 32.57
N PRO A 20 -10.56 -36.98 32.16
CA PRO A 20 -9.56 -38.04 32.14
C PRO A 20 -8.41 -37.61 31.22
N GLY A 21 -7.16 -37.92 31.58
CA GLY A 21 -5.97 -37.39 30.90
C GLY A 21 -5.89 -37.63 29.38
N GLY A 22 -6.69 -38.57 28.85
CA GLY A 22 -6.83 -38.83 27.41
C GLY A 22 -8.00 -38.10 26.72
N ALA A 23 -8.81 -37.32 27.43
CA ALA A 23 -9.97 -36.63 26.87
C ALA A 23 -9.59 -35.48 25.90
N ALA A 24 -8.35 -34.99 25.98
CA ALA A 24 -7.83 -33.92 25.13
C ALA A 24 -7.44 -34.38 23.70
N GLY A 25 -7.90 -35.55 23.25
CA GLY A 25 -7.66 -36.04 21.89
C GLY A 25 -6.22 -36.53 21.61
N GLY A 26 -5.33 -36.44 22.60
CA GLY A 26 -3.97 -36.97 22.56
C GLY A 26 -3.07 -36.30 21.50
N ALA A 27 -1.97 -36.98 21.18
CA ALA A 27 -0.95 -36.48 20.24
C ALA A 27 -1.47 -35.88 18.91
N PRO A 28 -2.48 -36.44 18.21
CA PRO A 28 -2.96 -35.83 16.98
C PRO A 28 -3.70 -34.50 17.21
N ALA A 29 -4.40 -34.34 18.33
CA ALA A 29 -5.06 -33.10 18.69
C ALA A 29 -4.03 -32.01 19.05
N ASP A 30 -2.97 -32.37 19.76
CA ASP A 30 -1.87 -31.45 20.07
C ASP A 30 -1.17 -30.96 18.79
N LEU A 31 -0.97 -31.86 17.83
CA LEU A 31 -0.34 -31.53 16.54
C LEU A 31 -1.24 -30.62 15.71
N ALA A 32 -2.55 -30.90 15.67
CA ALA A 32 -3.52 -30.02 15.02
C ALA A 32 -3.58 -28.64 15.68
N ALA A 33 -3.54 -28.57 17.01
CA ALA A 33 -3.52 -27.31 17.76
C ALA A 33 -2.26 -26.50 17.48
N ALA A 34 -1.09 -27.15 17.43
CA ALA A 34 0.18 -26.50 17.09
C ALA A 34 0.15 -25.91 15.67
N VAL A 35 -0.38 -26.66 14.69
CA VAL A 35 -0.54 -26.17 13.32
C VAL A 35 -1.52 -25.01 13.26
N ALA A 36 -2.66 -25.10 13.94
CA ALA A 36 -3.66 -24.04 13.96
C ALA A 36 -3.11 -22.74 14.59
N LEU A 37 -2.39 -22.84 15.70
CA LEU A 37 -1.73 -21.71 16.35
C LEU A 37 -0.64 -21.10 15.47
N GLY A 38 0.19 -21.93 14.84
CA GLY A 38 1.21 -21.47 13.90
C GLY A 38 0.60 -20.73 12.71
N ALA A 39 -0.47 -21.28 12.12
CA ALA A 39 -1.19 -20.66 11.03
C ALA A 39 -1.85 -19.33 11.45
N ALA A 40 -2.49 -19.29 12.62
CA ALA A 40 -3.12 -18.08 13.16
C ALA A 40 -2.08 -16.96 13.37
N LEU A 41 -0.92 -17.29 13.93
CA LEU A 41 0.20 -16.35 14.08
C LEU A 41 0.73 -15.86 12.72
N ALA A 42 0.93 -16.78 11.77
CA ALA A 42 1.41 -16.43 10.44
C ALA A 42 0.44 -15.46 9.72
N PHE A 43 -0.86 -15.74 9.75
CA PHE A 43 -1.87 -14.85 9.19
C PHE A 43 -1.94 -13.51 9.91
N GLY A 44 -1.81 -13.50 11.25
CA GLY A 44 -1.76 -12.27 12.04
C GLY A 44 -0.60 -11.37 11.64
N VAL A 45 0.61 -11.94 11.56
CA VAL A 45 1.83 -11.20 11.17
C VAL A 45 1.74 -10.73 9.73
N ALA A 46 1.34 -11.60 8.79
CA ALA A 46 1.18 -11.23 7.38
C ALA A 46 0.13 -10.14 7.19
N GLY A 47 -1.00 -10.22 7.91
CA GLY A 47 -2.04 -9.22 7.92
C GLY A 47 -1.54 -7.87 8.44
N LEU A 48 -0.78 -7.87 9.53
CA LEU A 48 -0.19 -6.66 10.12
C LEU A 48 0.82 -6.01 9.16
N VAL A 49 1.73 -6.79 8.59
CA VAL A 49 2.70 -6.31 7.59
C VAL A 49 1.97 -5.70 6.40
N ARG A 50 0.94 -6.38 5.86
CA ARG A 50 0.14 -5.87 4.74
C ARG A 50 -0.59 -4.57 5.10
N LEU A 51 -1.12 -4.46 6.32
CA LEU A 51 -1.79 -3.25 6.79
C LEU A 51 -0.81 -2.08 6.89
N LEU A 52 0.36 -2.29 7.48
CA LEU A 52 1.41 -1.27 7.60
C LEU A 52 1.96 -0.87 6.23
N ALA A 53 2.21 -1.83 5.34
CA ALA A 53 2.64 -1.56 3.98
C ALA A 53 1.62 -0.72 3.20
N ARG A 54 0.32 -1.04 3.30
CA ARG A 54 -0.74 -0.24 2.67
C ARG A 54 -0.82 1.18 3.21
N ARG A 55 -0.57 1.38 4.51
CA ARG A 55 -0.52 2.72 5.10
C ARG A 55 0.66 3.54 4.58
N GLN A 56 1.80 2.90 4.34
CA GLN A 56 2.97 3.57 3.73
C GLN A 56 2.78 3.83 2.23
N GLN A 57 1.99 3.01 1.54
CA GLN A 57 1.65 3.17 0.12
C GLN A 57 0.48 4.13 -0.13
N ALA A 58 0.01 4.85 0.89
CA ALA A 58 -0.77 6.07 0.67
C ALA A 58 0.15 7.13 0.06
N ALA A 59 0.55 6.92 -1.19
CA ALA A 59 1.27 7.88 -1.97
C ALA A 59 0.46 9.18 -1.97
N PRO A 60 1.09 10.34 -1.76
CA PRO A 60 0.40 11.61 -1.89
C PRO A 60 -0.28 11.64 -3.27
N PRO A 61 -1.47 12.27 -3.37
CA PRO A 61 -2.17 12.38 -4.64
C PRO A 61 -1.18 12.89 -5.69
N ALA A 62 -1.15 12.24 -6.86
CA ALA A 62 -0.21 12.60 -7.91
C ALA A 62 -0.29 14.12 -8.16
N PRO A 63 0.84 14.84 -8.16
CA PRO A 63 0.83 16.29 -8.32
C PRO A 63 0.13 16.65 -9.63
N ARG A 64 -0.73 17.68 -9.59
CA ARG A 64 -1.49 18.14 -10.76
C ARG A 64 -0.51 18.60 -11.83
N LEU A 65 -0.96 18.62 -13.09
CA LEU A 65 -0.10 19.04 -14.20
C LEU A 65 0.43 20.48 -13.98
N VAL A 66 -0.38 21.38 -13.42
CA VAL A 66 0.05 22.74 -13.00
C VAL A 66 1.20 22.69 -11.98
N ASP A 67 1.09 21.87 -10.93
CA ASP A 67 2.14 21.75 -9.90
C ASP A 67 3.47 21.26 -10.51
N ARG A 68 3.39 20.37 -11.51
CA ARG A 68 4.56 19.88 -12.25
C ARG A 68 5.15 20.94 -13.15
N LEU A 69 4.34 21.77 -13.79
CA LEU A 69 4.80 22.87 -14.64
C LEU A 69 5.48 23.96 -13.80
N ASP A 70 4.91 24.31 -12.64
CA ASP A 70 5.51 25.30 -11.74
C ASP A 70 6.81 24.80 -11.11
N ALA A 71 6.96 23.50 -10.86
CA ALA A 71 8.23 22.92 -10.42
C ALA A 71 9.37 23.03 -11.47
N LEU A 72 9.03 23.20 -12.75
CA LEU A 72 10.00 23.30 -13.84
C LEU A 72 10.52 24.71 -14.08
N SER A 73 9.85 25.75 -13.56
CA SER A 73 10.22 27.15 -13.83
C SER A 73 11.57 27.58 -13.25
N GLY A 74 12.13 26.81 -12.31
CA GLY A 74 13.44 27.05 -11.70
C GLY A 74 14.55 26.08 -12.13
N GLN A 75 14.28 25.16 -13.05
CA GLN A 75 15.25 24.15 -13.48
C GLN A 75 16.17 24.66 -14.59
N GLU A 76 17.35 24.03 -14.71
CA GLU A 76 18.27 24.28 -15.83
C GLU A 76 17.59 23.99 -17.18
N ALA A 77 17.87 24.78 -18.21
CA ALA A 77 17.16 24.76 -19.48
C ALA A 77 17.12 23.38 -20.15
N ALA A 78 18.22 22.61 -20.06
CA ALA A 78 18.29 21.26 -20.59
C ALA A 78 17.33 20.29 -19.87
N VAL A 79 17.25 20.39 -18.54
CA VAL A 79 16.35 19.57 -17.71
C VAL A 79 14.89 19.97 -17.95
N ARG A 80 14.62 21.28 -17.98
CA ARG A 80 13.29 21.83 -18.29
C ARG A 80 12.79 21.35 -19.65
N ARG A 81 13.63 21.38 -20.69
CA ARG A 81 13.29 20.90 -22.04
C ARG A 81 12.84 19.43 -22.05
N VAL A 82 13.65 18.54 -21.46
CA VAL A 82 13.35 17.11 -21.44
C VAL A 82 12.04 16.84 -20.68
N ALA A 83 11.85 17.51 -19.53
CA ALA A 83 10.64 17.36 -18.75
C ALA A 83 9.38 17.86 -19.47
N LEU A 84 9.44 19.02 -20.13
CA LEU A 84 8.32 19.55 -20.93
C LEU A 84 7.97 18.63 -22.10
N LEU A 85 8.96 18.04 -22.77
CA LEU A 85 8.72 17.08 -23.85
C LEU A 85 8.04 15.80 -23.34
N HIS A 86 8.43 15.31 -22.16
CA HIS A 86 7.75 14.17 -21.54
C HIS A 86 6.30 14.50 -21.15
N LEU A 87 6.05 15.71 -20.61
CA LEU A 87 4.69 16.16 -20.29
C LEU A 87 3.84 16.33 -21.56
N ALA A 88 4.40 16.92 -22.62
CA ALA A 88 3.73 17.06 -23.90
C ALA A 88 3.38 15.69 -24.49
N ARG A 89 4.30 14.72 -24.48
CA ARG A 89 4.02 13.36 -24.94
C ARG A 89 2.89 12.67 -24.16
N ALA A 90 2.74 12.96 -22.87
CA ALA A 90 1.73 12.33 -22.02
C ALA A 90 0.34 12.98 -22.13
N HIS A 91 0.28 14.29 -22.33
CA HIS A 91 -0.97 15.06 -22.26
C HIS A 91 -1.44 15.63 -23.62
N LEU A 92 -0.51 15.89 -24.54
CA LEU A 92 -0.76 16.51 -25.84
C LEU A 92 0.05 15.79 -26.93
N PRO A 93 -0.32 14.54 -27.28
CA PRO A 93 0.46 13.72 -28.21
C PRO A 93 0.59 14.35 -29.59
N ASP A 94 -0.44 15.05 -30.07
CA ASP A 94 -0.43 15.73 -31.37
C ASP A 94 0.64 16.83 -31.42
N LEU A 95 0.70 17.65 -30.35
CA LEU A 95 1.71 18.69 -30.21
C LEU A 95 3.12 18.10 -30.14
N TYR A 96 3.28 16.98 -29.44
CA TYR A 96 4.55 16.27 -29.40
C TYR A 96 4.98 15.75 -30.79
N THR A 97 4.05 15.23 -31.59
CA THR A 97 4.31 14.78 -32.96
C THR A 97 4.76 15.92 -33.87
N ASP A 98 4.21 17.12 -33.69
CA ASP A 98 4.63 18.32 -34.45
C ASP A 98 6.03 18.82 -34.07
N VAL A 99 6.42 18.65 -32.80
CA VAL A 99 7.71 19.09 -32.27
C VAL A 99 8.81 18.02 -32.44
N GLN A 100 8.45 16.75 -32.55
CA GLN A 100 9.42 15.65 -32.70
C GLN A 100 10.43 15.85 -33.86
N PRO A 101 10.05 16.33 -35.07
CA PRO A 101 10.99 16.51 -36.18
C PRO A 101 12.06 17.57 -35.92
N THR A 102 11.77 18.59 -35.11
CA THR A 102 12.73 19.66 -34.80
C THR A 102 13.78 19.20 -33.80
N LEU A 103 13.49 18.19 -32.97
CA LEU A 103 14.47 17.61 -32.04
C LEU A 103 15.68 16.96 -32.73
N TYR A 104 15.52 16.49 -33.96
CA TYR A 104 16.57 15.80 -34.72
C TYR A 104 17.35 16.72 -35.66
N ARG A 105 17.02 18.00 -35.71
CA ARG A 105 17.71 19.00 -36.52
C ARG A 105 18.75 19.72 -35.67
N ARG A 106 19.98 19.79 -36.19
CA ARG A 106 21.16 20.30 -35.49
C ARG A 106 21.03 21.74 -34.99
N ASP A 107 20.24 22.56 -35.69
CA ASP A 107 20.11 24.01 -35.42
C ASP A 107 18.68 24.44 -35.06
N SER A 108 17.77 23.51 -34.73
CA SER A 108 16.44 23.89 -34.26
C SER A 108 16.22 23.45 -32.82
N GLU A 109 16.20 24.43 -31.92
CA GLU A 109 15.69 24.22 -30.58
C GLU A 109 14.18 24.44 -30.57
N PRO A 110 13.40 23.53 -29.95
CA PRO A 110 11.97 23.74 -29.77
C PRO A 110 11.74 24.92 -28.82
N ASP A 111 10.77 25.76 -29.17
CA ASP A 111 10.34 26.88 -28.33
C ASP A 111 9.71 26.34 -27.04
N LEU A 112 10.46 26.41 -25.94
CA LEU A 112 10.05 25.89 -24.64
C LEU A 112 8.92 26.70 -24.01
N ASP A 113 8.87 28.00 -24.27
CA ASP A 113 7.85 28.88 -23.70
C ASP A 113 6.52 28.70 -24.43
N ALA A 114 6.54 28.50 -25.75
CA ALA A 114 5.35 28.11 -26.50
C ALA A 114 4.81 26.73 -26.05
N LEU A 115 5.72 25.77 -25.80
CA LEU A 115 5.37 24.43 -25.34
C LEU A 115 4.75 24.45 -23.94
N GLU A 116 5.32 25.22 -23.02
CA GLU A 116 4.78 25.39 -21.67
C GLU A 116 3.42 26.10 -21.70
N ALA A 117 3.27 27.16 -22.49
CA ALA A 117 2.01 27.87 -22.62
C ALA A 117 0.89 26.96 -23.18
N ALA A 118 1.22 26.09 -24.13
CA ALA A 118 0.27 25.11 -24.64
C ALA A 118 -0.14 24.07 -23.58
N LEU A 119 0.82 23.58 -22.79
CA LEU A 119 0.54 22.68 -21.66
C LEU A 119 -0.31 23.36 -20.57
N ARG A 120 -0.04 24.62 -20.24
CA ARG A 120 -0.83 25.41 -19.27
C ARG A 120 -2.27 25.63 -19.73
N ARG A 121 -2.54 25.78 -21.02
CA ARG A 121 -3.90 25.90 -21.59
C ARG A 121 -4.70 24.60 -21.53
N HIS A 122 -4.04 23.46 -21.39
CA HIS A 122 -4.67 22.14 -21.37
C HIS A 122 -5.10 21.70 -19.97
N VAL A 123 -4.62 22.37 -18.91
CA VAL A 123 -5.02 22.13 -17.51
C VAL A 123 -6.24 22.97 -17.14
#